data_AF-A0A7Z9IHT0-F1
#
_entry.id   AF-A0A7Z9IHT0-F1
#
_cell.length_a   1.000
_cell.length_b   1.000
_cell.length_c   1.000
_cell.angle_alpha   90.00
_cell.angle_beta   90.00
_cell.angle_gamma   90.00
#
_symmetry.space_group_name_H-M   'P 1'
#
loop_
_entity.id
_entity.type
_entity.pdbx_description
1 polymer ?
#
loop_
_entity_poly.entity_id
_entity_poly.type
_entity_poly.pdbx_seq_one_letter_code
_entity_poly.pdbx_strand_id
1 'polypeptide(L)'
;MSQAANVRSLESLVEFRTALIKYIDKAKRSISTADSEVSRTQIWLQSTQPLHWKHEIRRSEEKLAQAKSELFRATISQPDNPRGPTDQIRLVKKRQAEIKFAEEKLERTKRCSRHLEHELNEYRGAMTPLSSSLDGDMNKAVSILERAINSLEAYIATTSTSADEILGDAQQVKSIARKGEERTKEDDDEHADSDSATDKSN
;
A
#
# COMPACT_ATOMS: atom_id res chain seq x y z
N MET A 1 41.44 18.33 5.85
CA MET A 1 40.25 19.17 5.61
C MET A 1 39.00 18.41 6.03
N SER A 2 38.68 18.40 7.32
CA SER A 2 37.44 17.82 7.85
C SER A 2 36.33 18.86 7.78
N GLN A 3 35.55 18.84 6.68
CA GLN A 3 34.32 19.63 6.61
C GLN A 3 33.29 19.00 7.54
N ALA A 4 32.94 19.68 8.64
CA ALA A 4 31.90 19.24 9.55
C ALA A 4 30.53 19.23 8.84
N ALA A 5 29.78 18.13 8.97
CA ALA A 5 28.47 18.01 8.36
C ALA A 5 27.45 18.90 9.10
N ASN A 6 26.84 19.86 8.39
CA ASN A 6 25.82 20.74 8.95
C ASN A 6 24.44 20.05 9.01
N VAL A 7 24.30 19.11 9.94
CA VAL A 7 23.07 18.33 10.15
C VAL A 7 22.04 19.19 10.90
N ARG A 8 21.11 19.82 10.18
CA ARG A 8 20.05 20.65 10.79
C ARG A 8 18.97 19.86 11.53
N SER A 9 18.63 18.65 11.08
CA SER A 9 17.67 17.75 11.73
C SER A 9 17.80 16.34 11.16
N LEU A 10 18.19 15.37 12.00
CA LEU A 10 18.16 13.94 11.66
C LEU A 10 16.72 13.40 11.74
N GLU A 11 15.96 13.86 12.73
CA GLU A 11 14.57 13.45 12.98
C GLU A 11 13.67 13.69 11.75
N SER A 12 13.84 14.82 11.06
CA SER A 12 13.08 15.13 9.84
C SER A 12 13.40 14.19 8.67
N LEU A 13 14.60 13.58 8.60
CA LEU A 13 14.92 12.54 7.61
C LEU A 13 14.24 11.21 7.95
N VAL A 14 14.22 10.84 9.24
CA VAL A 14 13.52 9.64 9.73
C VAL A 14 12.01 9.76 9.54
N GLU A 15 11.43 10.93 9.83
CA GLU A 15 10.03 11.24 9.56
C GLU A 15 9.73 11.18 8.06
N PHE A 16 10.55 11.81 7.22
CA PHE A 16 10.36 11.78 5.76
C PHE A 16 10.46 10.36 5.18
N ARG A 17 11.43 9.53 5.62
CA ARG A 17 11.51 8.11 5.25
C ARG A 17 10.23 7.36 5.64
N THR A 18 9.73 7.60 6.85
CA THR A 18 8.49 6.98 7.36
C THR A 18 7.25 7.42 6.56
N ALA A 19 7.16 8.72 6.23
CA ALA A 19 6.09 9.27 5.40
C ALA A 19 6.12 8.73 3.97
N LEU A 20 7.32 8.59 3.39
CA LEU A 20 7.53 8.05 2.05
C LEU A 20 7.10 6.58 1.96
N ILE A 21 7.47 5.73 2.93
CA ILE A 21 7.02 4.33 3.00
C ILE A 21 5.48 4.26 3.07
N LYS A 22 4.87 5.04 3.99
CA LYS A 22 3.40 5.13 4.13
C LYS A 22 2.72 5.61 2.84
N TYR A 23 3.33 6.55 2.12
CA TYR A 23 2.83 7.01 0.83
C TYR A 23 2.89 5.91 -0.23
N ILE A 24 4.01 5.20 -0.36
CA ILE A 24 4.18 4.11 -1.33
C ILE A 24 3.11 3.03 -1.11
N ASP A 25 2.92 2.59 0.14
CA ASP A 25 1.90 1.59 0.51
C ASP A 25 0.48 2.08 0.20
N LYS A 26 0.15 3.33 0.58
CA LYS A 26 -1.18 3.90 0.35
C LYS A 26 -1.46 4.06 -1.15
N ALA A 27 -0.47 4.53 -1.91
CA ALA A 27 -0.56 4.67 -3.36
C ALA A 27 -0.82 3.30 -3.99
N LYS A 28 0.06 2.30 -3.81
CA LYS A 28 -0.10 0.95 -4.39
C LYS A 28 -1.45 0.31 -4.07
N ARG A 29 -1.94 0.44 -2.83
CA ARG A 29 -3.27 -0.03 -2.43
C ARG A 29 -4.37 0.68 -3.22
N SER A 30 -4.31 2.00 -3.36
CA SER A 30 -5.27 2.79 -4.14
C SER A 30 -5.29 2.41 -5.62
N ILE A 31 -4.11 2.16 -6.21
CA ILE A 31 -3.96 1.71 -7.61
C ILE A 31 -4.63 0.34 -7.77
N SER A 32 -4.25 -0.62 -6.94
CA SER A 32 -4.80 -1.98 -6.97
C SER A 32 -6.33 -2.03 -6.76
N THR A 33 -6.88 -1.14 -5.92
CA THR A 33 -8.33 -1.00 -5.77
C THR A 33 -9.00 -0.49 -7.05
N ALA A 34 -8.47 0.58 -7.66
CA ALA A 34 -9.00 1.12 -8.90
C ALA A 34 -8.94 0.07 -10.04
N ASP A 35 -7.79 -0.58 -10.23
CA ASP A 35 -7.61 -1.66 -11.21
C ASP A 35 -8.61 -2.82 -11.00
N SER A 36 -8.94 -3.14 -9.74
CA SER A 36 -9.88 -4.21 -9.40
C SER A 36 -11.33 -3.84 -9.75
N GLU A 37 -11.75 -2.61 -9.49
CA GLU A 37 -13.09 -2.10 -9.86
C GLU A 37 -13.25 -1.99 -11.37
N VAL A 38 -12.21 -1.48 -12.02
CA VAL A 38 -12.07 -1.39 -13.47
C VAL A 38 -12.16 -2.77 -14.13
N SER A 39 -11.36 -3.74 -13.67
CA SER A 39 -11.35 -5.11 -14.20
C SER A 39 -12.70 -5.81 -14.00
N ARG A 40 -13.33 -5.65 -12.83
CA ARG A 40 -14.69 -6.16 -12.56
C ARG A 40 -15.72 -5.58 -13.53
N THR A 41 -15.63 -4.28 -13.81
CA THR A 41 -16.53 -3.58 -14.74
C THR A 41 -16.31 -4.05 -16.18
N GLN A 42 -15.04 -4.23 -16.59
CA GLN A 42 -14.68 -4.80 -17.89
C GLN A 42 -15.29 -6.21 -18.07
N ILE A 43 -15.09 -7.11 -17.11
CA ILE A 43 -15.62 -8.49 -17.15
C ILE A 43 -17.15 -8.50 -17.22
N TRP A 44 -17.82 -7.69 -16.41
CA TRP A 44 -19.27 -7.58 -16.41
C TRP A 44 -19.81 -7.12 -17.77
N LEU A 45 -19.17 -6.13 -18.38
CA LEU A 45 -19.61 -5.54 -19.64
C LEU A 45 -19.27 -6.40 -20.88
N GLN A 46 -18.15 -7.13 -20.85
CA GLN A 46 -17.71 -8.04 -21.93
C GLN A 46 -18.42 -9.40 -21.89
N SER A 47 -18.70 -9.95 -20.69
CA SER A 47 -19.21 -11.32 -20.53
C SER A 47 -20.61 -11.39 -19.94
N THR A 48 -20.80 -10.87 -18.72
CA THR A 48 -22.04 -11.06 -17.95
C THR A 48 -23.25 -10.38 -18.61
N GLN A 49 -23.12 -9.12 -19.00
CA GLN A 49 -24.25 -8.34 -19.51
C GLN A 49 -24.67 -8.75 -20.93
N PRO A 50 -23.76 -9.06 -21.89
CA PRO A 50 -24.14 -9.65 -23.17
C PRO A 50 -24.82 -11.01 -23.03
N LEU A 51 -24.38 -11.85 -22.09
CA LEU A 51 -25.00 -13.14 -21.81
C LEU A 51 -26.42 -12.96 -21.25
N HIS A 52 -26.61 -12.05 -20.29
CA HIS A 52 -27.93 -11.69 -19.75
C HIS A 52 -28.91 -11.27 -20.85
N TRP A 53 -28.52 -10.34 -21.73
CA TRP A 53 -29.41 -9.89 -22.81
C TRP A 53 -29.72 -10.99 -23.83
N LYS A 54 -28.75 -11.86 -24.18
CA LYS A 54 -28.99 -13.03 -25.03
C LYS A 54 -30.03 -13.97 -24.41
N HIS A 55 -29.96 -14.20 -23.09
CA HIS A 55 -30.95 -15.02 -22.39
C HIS A 55 -32.34 -14.38 -22.36
N GLU A 56 -32.47 -13.07 -22.12
CA GLU A 56 -33.78 -12.42 -22.10
C GLU A 56 -34.38 -12.26 -23.52
N ILE A 57 -33.57 -12.13 -24.58
CA ILE A 57 -34.02 -12.27 -25.97
C ILE A 57 -34.64 -13.66 -26.18
N ARG A 58 -33.90 -14.73 -25.91
CA ARG A 58 -34.36 -16.13 -26.06
C ARG A 58 -35.66 -16.40 -25.30
N ARG A 59 -35.74 -15.90 -24.07
CA ARG A 59 -36.94 -15.99 -23.21
C ARG A 59 -38.11 -15.17 -23.74
N SER A 60 -37.85 -14.04 -24.38
CA SER A 60 -38.87 -13.19 -25.00
C SER A 60 -39.38 -13.76 -26.33
N GLU A 61 -38.55 -14.49 -27.06
CA GLU A 61 -38.93 -15.28 -28.23
C GLU A 61 -39.87 -16.45 -27.85
N GLU A 62 -39.56 -17.19 -26.77
CA GLU A 62 -40.45 -18.22 -26.22
C GLU A 62 -41.83 -17.63 -25.85
N LYS A 63 -41.85 -16.51 -25.11
CA LYS A 63 -43.07 -15.78 -24.76
C LYS A 63 -43.83 -15.26 -25.99
N LEU A 64 -43.13 -14.86 -27.06
CA LEU A 64 -43.73 -14.43 -28.33
C LEU A 64 -44.35 -15.61 -29.09
N ALA A 65 -43.70 -16.77 -29.10
CA ALA A 65 -44.24 -17.99 -29.70
C ALA A 65 -45.54 -18.42 -29.00
N GLN A 66 -45.57 -18.39 -27.67
CA GLN A 66 -46.78 -18.61 -26.87
C GLN A 66 -47.87 -17.57 -27.18
N ALA A 67 -47.55 -16.27 -27.17
CA ALA A 67 -48.54 -15.23 -27.47
C ALA A 67 -49.13 -15.37 -28.90
N LYS A 68 -48.34 -15.85 -29.87
CA LYS A 68 -48.81 -16.16 -31.23
C LYS A 68 -49.73 -17.37 -31.28
N SER A 69 -49.48 -18.43 -30.52
CA SER A 69 -50.36 -19.61 -30.48
C SER A 69 -51.66 -19.32 -29.72
N GLU A 70 -51.61 -18.51 -28.66
CA GLU A 70 -52.79 -17.97 -27.97
C GLU A 70 -53.64 -17.09 -28.90
N LEU A 71 -53.00 -16.20 -29.67
CA LEU A 71 -53.68 -15.39 -30.70
C LEU A 71 -54.35 -16.28 -31.77
N PHE A 72 -53.64 -17.27 -32.30
CA PHE A 72 -54.18 -18.20 -33.30
C PHE A 72 -55.40 -18.98 -32.76
N ARG A 73 -55.30 -19.52 -31.55
CA ARG A 73 -56.41 -20.20 -30.88
C ARG A 73 -57.61 -19.27 -30.65
N ALA A 74 -57.36 -18.03 -30.22
CA ALA A 74 -58.41 -17.05 -30.00
C ALA A 74 -59.13 -16.70 -31.30
N THR A 75 -58.40 -16.45 -32.40
CA THR A 75 -58.96 -16.22 -33.74
C THR A 75 -59.85 -17.37 -34.21
N ILE A 76 -59.43 -18.63 -34.03
CA ILE A 76 -60.25 -19.81 -34.41
C ILE A 76 -61.50 -19.93 -33.53
N SER A 77 -61.41 -19.62 -32.23
CA SER A 77 -62.55 -19.72 -31.30
C SER A 77 -63.62 -18.64 -31.46
N GLN A 78 -63.31 -17.54 -32.16
CA GLN A 78 -64.18 -16.38 -32.30
C GLN A 78 -64.20 -15.84 -33.75
N PRO A 79 -64.63 -16.64 -34.73
CA PRO A 79 -64.61 -16.23 -36.14
C PRO A 79 -65.54 -15.05 -36.42
N ASP A 80 -66.71 -15.01 -35.78
CA ASP A 80 -67.74 -13.97 -35.99
C ASP A 80 -67.56 -12.72 -35.11
N ASN A 81 -66.42 -12.56 -34.41
CA ASN A 81 -66.18 -11.39 -33.56
C ASN A 81 -65.74 -10.18 -34.42
N PRO A 82 -66.57 -9.13 -34.58
CA PRO A 82 -66.27 -8.01 -35.47
C PRO A 82 -65.11 -7.12 -35.01
N ARG A 83 -64.60 -7.32 -33.78
CA ARG A 83 -63.41 -6.63 -33.25
C ARG A 83 -62.16 -7.53 -33.19
N GLY A 84 -62.33 -8.83 -33.40
CA GLY A 84 -61.28 -9.84 -33.25
C GLY A 84 -60.66 -9.94 -31.83
N PRO A 85 -59.68 -10.83 -31.65
CA PRO A 85 -58.97 -11.05 -30.38
C PRO A 85 -57.97 -9.92 -30.08
N THR A 86 -58.50 -8.73 -29.77
CA THR A 86 -57.74 -7.48 -29.60
C THR A 86 -56.64 -7.57 -28.54
N ASP A 87 -56.88 -8.26 -27.42
CA ASP A 87 -55.91 -8.35 -26.32
C ASP A 87 -54.74 -9.27 -26.64
N GLN A 88 -54.99 -10.37 -27.36
CA GLN A 88 -53.94 -11.24 -27.87
C GLN A 88 -53.09 -10.53 -28.93
N ILE A 89 -53.70 -9.69 -29.79
CA ILE A 89 -52.96 -8.82 -30.72
C ILE A 89 -52.07 -7.82 -29.97
N ARG A 90 -52.59 -7.18 -28.91
CA ARG A 90 -51.81 -6.28 -28.03
C ARG A 90 -50.66 -7.03 -27.35
N LEU A 91 -50.90 -8.25 -26.86
CA LEU A 91 -49.90 -9.08 -26.20
C LEU A 91 -48.76 -9.46 -27.16
N VAL A 92 -49.06 -9.89 -28.39
CA VAL A 92 -48.05 -10.18 -29.42
C VAL A 92 -47.20 -8.93 -29.73
N LYS A 93 -47.83 -7.76 -29.91
CA LYS A 93 -47.11 -6.49 -30.11
C LYS A 93 -46.20 -6.14 -28.93
N LYS A 94 -46.66 -6.37 -27.69
CA LYS A 94 -45.86 -6.18 -26.47
C LYS A 94 -44.63 -7.09 -26.45
N ARG A 95 -44.79 -8.39 -26.73
CA ARG A 95 -43.65 -9.34 -26.80
C ARG A 95 -42.64 -8.98 -27.89
N GLN A 96 -43.10 -8.51 -29.05
CA GLN A 96 -42.22 -7.99 -30.10
C GLN A 96 -41.43 -6.75 -29.65
N ALA A 97 -42.03 -5.85 -28.86
CA ALA A 97 -41.33 -4.70 -28.30
C ALA A 97 -40.32 -5.10 -27.20
N GLU A 98 -40.64 -6.10 -26.38
CA GLU A 98 -39.72 -6.68 -25.37
C GLU A 98 -38.44 -7.22 -26.04
N ILE A 99 -38.56 -7.95 -27.16
CA ILE A 99 -37.40 -8.44 -27.94
C ILE A 99 -36.56 -7.28 -28.49
N LYS A 100 -37.18 -6.33 -29.20
CA LYS A 100 -36.47 -5.17 -29.78
C LYS A 100 -35.70 -4.36 -28.72
N PHE A 101 -36.30 -4.16 -27.55
CA PHE A 101 -35.64 -3.49 -26.44
C PHE A 101 -34.40 -4.27 -25.96
N ALA A 102 -34.50 -5.60 -25.82
CA ALA A 102 -33.37 -6.43 -25.41
C ALA A 102 -32.24 -6.47 -26.49
N GLU A 103 -32.59 -6.47 -27.78
CA GLU A 103 -31.65 -6.34 -28.89
C GLU A 103 -30.92 -4.99 -28.87
N GLU A 104 -31.65 -3.87 -28.72
CA GLU A 104 -31.06 -2.54 -28.56
C GLU A 104 -30.12 -2.47 -27.36
N LYS A 105 -30.51 -3.05 -26.23
CA LYS A 105 -29.67 -3.08 -25.03
C LYS A 105 -28.42 -3.91 -25.22
N LEU A 106 -28.51 -5.08 -25.87
CA LEU A 106 -27.36 -5.91 -26.24
C LEU A 106 -26.37 -5.13 -27.12
N GLU A 107 -26.85 -4.41 -28.14
CA GLU A 107 -25.97 -3.65 -29.04
C GLU A 107 -25.35 -2.42 -28.35
N ARG A 108 -26.11 -1.72 -27.48
CA ARG A 108 -25.56 -0.65 -26.62
C ARG A 108 -24.50 -1.19 -25.66
N THR A 109 -24.71 -2.36 -25.06
CA THR A 109 -23.72 -3.04 -24.20
C THR A 109 -22.44 -3.37 -24.98
N LYS A 110 -22.52 -3.94 -26.18
CA LYS A 110 -21.32 -4.19 -27.03
C LYS A 110 -20.58 -2.90 -27.39
N ARG A 111 -21.30 -1.82 -27.75
CA ARG A 111 -20.69 -0.53 -28.08
C ARG A 111 -19.96 0.06 -26.87
N CYS A 112 -20.62 0.04 -25.71
CA CYS A 112 -20.03 0.47 -24.44
C CYS A 112 -18.80 -0.38 -24.09
N SER A 113 -18.83 -1.69 -24.32
CA SER A 113 -17.67 -2.58 -24.12
C SER A 113 -16.46 -2.19 -24.96
N ARG A 114 -16.64 -1.84 -26.24
CA ARG A 114 -15.54 -1.41 -27.11
C ARG A 114 -14.98 -0.04 -26.72
N HIS A 115 -15.85 0.88 -26.33
CA HIS A 115 -15.43 2.19 -25.83
C HIS A 115 -14.64 2.04 -24.52
N LEU A 116 -15.15 1.28 -23.55
CA LEU A 116 -14.46 0.99 -22.30
C LEU A 116 -13.08 0.36 -22.55
N GLU A 117 -12.96 -0.57 -23.50
CA GLU A 117 -11.67 -1.19 -23.86
C GLU A 117 -10.64 -0.19 -24.42
N HIS A 118 -11.09 0.86 -25.12
CA HIS A 118 -10.23 1.95 -25.57
C HIS A 118 -9.76 2.82 -24.39
N GLU A 119 -10.70 3.35 -23.58
CA GLU A 119 -10.39 4.13 -22.37
C GLU A 119 -9.47 3.36 -21.42
N LEU A 120 -9.64 2.04 -21.33
CA LEU A 120 -8.81 1.16 -20.50
C LEU A 120 -7.35 1.09 -20.94
N ASN A 121 -7.10 1.12 -22.24
CA ASN A 121 -5.74 1.10 -22.76
C ASN A 121 -5.05 2.45 -22.53
N GLU A 122 -5.78 3.57 -22.62
CA GLU A 122 -5.26 4.90 -22.25
C GLU A 122 -4.99 4.98 -20.75
N TYR A 123 -5.92 4.54 -19.91
CA TYR A 123 -5.75 4.44 -18.47
C TYR A 123 -4.51 3.61 -18.10
N ARG A 124 -4.37 2.39 -18.63
CA ARG A 124 -3.19 1.54 -18.39
C ARG A 124 -1.90 2.20 -18.86
N GLY A 125 -1.92 2.90 -19.99
CA GLY A 125 -0.78 3.66 -20.50
C GLY A 125 -0.33 4.77 -19.54
N ALA A 126 -1.27 5.53 -18.99
CA ALA A 126 -1.00 6.57 -17.99
C ALA A 126 -0.59 5.98 -16.62
N MET A 127 -1.12 4.82 -16.24
CA MET A 127 -0.91 4.21 -14.92
C MET A 127 0.39 3.42 -14.79
N THR A 128 0.86 2.82 -15.88
CA THR A 128 2.06 1.96 -15.88
C THR A 128 3.31 2.70 -15.35
N PRO A 129 3.66 3.93 -15.80
CA PRO A 129 4.82 4.65 -15.27
C PRO A 129 4.72 4.95 -13.77
N LEU A 130 3.52 5.28 -13.27
CA LEU A 130 3.30 5.57 -11.85
C LEU A 130 3.50 4.31 -11.00
N SER A 131 2.96 3.16 -11.41
CA SER A 131 3.22 1.89 -10.72
C SER A 131 4.70 1.53 -10.75
N SER A 132 5.35 1.63 -11.92
CA SER A 132 6.79 1.33 -12.06
C SER A 132 7.67 2.20 -11.15
N SER A 133 7.36 3.50 -11.01
CA SER A 133 8.12 4.39 -10.13
C SER A 133 7.88 4.06 -8.64
N LEU A 134 6.65 3.71 -8.25
CA LEU A 134 6.31 3.23 -6.91
C LEU A 134 6.97 1.89 -6.56
N ASP A 135 7.23 1.02 -7.54
CA ASP A 135 7.90 -0.26 -7.37
C ASP A 135 9.44 -0.15 -7.38
N GLY A 136 10.00 0.72 -8.22
CA GLY A 136 11.45 0.92 -8.37
C GLY A 136 11.98 2.17 -7.67
N ASP A 137 11.80 3.33 -8.28
CA ASP A 137 12.49 4.58 -7.91
C ASP A 137 12.21 5.03 -6.47
N MET A 138 10.95 4.93 -6.03
CA MET A 138 10.56 5.39 -4.70
C MET A 138 11.10 4.44 -3.60
N ASN A 139 11.15 3.14 -3.87
CA ASN A 139 11.82 2.17 -2.99
C ASN A 139 13.34 2.41 -2.94
N LYS A 140 13.96 2.72 -4.07
CA LYS A 140 15.38 3.13 -4.14
C LYS A 140 15.64 4.41 -3.34
N ALA A 141 14.73 5.39 -3.39
CA ALA A 141 14.82 6.61 -2.58
C ALA A 141 14.74 6.30 -1.07
N VAL A 142 13.85 5.40 -0.63
CA VAL A 142 13.82 4.91 0.76
C VAL A 142 15.16 4.29 1.16
N SER A 143 15.77 3.44 0.32
CA SER A 143 17.09 2.85 0.60
C SER A 143 18.23 3.88 0.67
N ILE A 144 18.16 4.96 -0.12
CA ILE A 144 19.15 6.05 -0.08
C ILE A 144 18.99 6.86 1.22
N LEU A 145 17.76 7.20 1.61
CA LEU A 145 17.48 7.88 2.88
C LEU A 145 17.96 7.06 4.07
N GLU A 146 17.72 5.75 4.07
CA GLU A 146 18.17 4.84 5.13
C GLU A 146 19.70 4.82 5.26
N ARG A 147 20.43 4.71 4.15
CA ARG A 147 21.91 4.80 4.15
C ARG A 147 22.40 6.16 4.65
N ALA A 148 21.72 7.25 4.26
CA ALA A 148 22.05 8.59 4.71
C ALA A 148 21.85 8.73 6.23
N ILE A 149 20.69 8.33 6.75
CA ILE A 149 20.37 8.31 8.20
C ILE A 149 21.45 7.55 8.96
N ASN A 150 21.73 6.29 8.59
CA ASN A 150 22.71 5.44 9.27
C ASN A 150 24.13 6.07 9.24
N SER A 151 24.50 6.74 8.14
CA SER A 151 25.81 7.42 8.04
C SER A 151 25.92 8.66 8.94
N LEU A 152 24.81 9.39 9.13
CA LEU A 152 24.74 10.54 10.02
C LEU A 152 24.71 10.11 11.50
N GLU A 153 23.99 9.03 11.82
CA GLU A 153 24.00 8.43 13.17
C GLU A 153 25.41 7.97 13.56
N ALA A 154 26.11 7.26 12.68
CA ALA A 154 27.50 6.84 12.90
C ALA A 154 28.48 8.03 13.05
N TYR A 155 28.26 9.11 12.29
CA TYR A 155 29.06 10.33 12.41
C TYR A 155 28.82 11.07 13.74
N ILE A 156 27.57 11.14 14.20
CA ILE A 156 27.22 11.72 15.50
C ILE A 156 27.84 10.89 16.62
N ALA A 157 27.68 9.56 16.57
CA ALA A 157 28.22 8.64 17.58
C ALA A 157 29.75 8.72 17.70
N THR A 158 30.47 8.74 16.57
CA THR A 158 31.94 8.89 16.58
C THR A 158 32.37 10.26 17.10
N THR A 159 31.67 11.34 16.74
CA THR A 159 31.95 12.68 17.24
C THR A 159 31.70 12.80 18.76
N SER A 160 30.65 12.17 19.29
CA SER A 160 30.42 12.13 20.74
C SER A 160 31.46 11.30 21.49
N THR A 161 31.86 10.13 20.96
CA THR A 161 32.88 9.30 21.62
C THR A 161 34.23 10.02 21.68
N SER A 162 34.66 10.70 20.60
CA SER A 162 35.90 11.49 20.65
C SER A 162 35.81 12.68 21.61
N ALA A 163 34.63 13.25 21.86
CA ALA A 163 34.45 14.29 22.86
C ALA A 163 34.57 13.73 24.31
N ASP A 164 33.97 12.56 24.58
CA ASP A 164 34.08 11.86 25.86
C ASP A 164 35.51 11.35 26.13
N GLU A 165 36.22 10.84 25.11
CA GLU A 165 37.63 10.44 25.23
C GLU A 165 38.52 11.62 25.64
N ILE A 166 38.33 12.81 25.03
CA ILE A 166 39.05 14.04 25.38
C ILE A 166 38.73 14.48 26.83
N LEU A 167 37.48 14.33 27.27
CA LEU A 167 37.07 14.65 28.65
C LEU A 167 37.63 13.64 29.67
N GLY A 168 37.68 12.35 29.32
CA GLY A 168 38.24 11.29 30.14
C GLY A 168 39.76 11.40 30.30
N ASP A 169 40.50 11.68 29.23
CA ASP A 169 41.95 11.92 29.28
C ASP A 169 42.27 13.17 30.11
N ALA A 170 41.48 14.24 29.96
CA ALA A 170 41.59 15.44 30.79
C ALA A 170 41.28 15.21 32.29
N GLN A 171 40.55 14.14 32.64
CA GLN A 171 40.38 13.69 34.02
C GLN A 171 41.55 12.80 34.48
N GLN A 172 42.09 11.94 33.61
CA GLN A 172 43.20 11.05 33.94
C GLN A 172 44.52 11.81 34.19
N VAL A 173 44.81 12.84 33.38
CA VAL A 173 46.01 13.69 33.54
C VAL A 173 46.04 14.41 34.91
N LYS A 174 44.89 14.69 35.52
CA LYS A 174 44.81 15.30 36.87
C LYS A 174 45.17 14.34 38.01
N SER A 175 45.16 13.02 37.79
CA SER A 175 45.48 12.01 38.82
C SER A 175 46.95 11.58 38.87
N ILE A 176 47.82 12.10 37.99
CA ILE A 176 49.25 11.72 37.94
C ILE A 176 50.13 12.65 38.82
N ALA A 177 49.55 13.69 39.42
CA ALA A 177 50.29 14.64 40.24
C ALA A 177 50.55 14.15 41.68
N ARG A 178 51.83 13.89 41.97
CA ARG A 178 52.49 13.98 43.30
C ARG A 178 52.45 12.74 44.22
N LYS A 179 53.37 11.80 43.97
CA LYS A 179 54.10 11.09 45.05
C LYS A 179 55.55 11.58 45.05
N GLY A 180 55.79 12.70 45.73
CA GLY A 180 57.12 13.29 45.88
C GLY A 180 57.92 12.59 46.99
N GLU A 181 59.23 12.52 46.81
CA GLU A 181 60.19 12.01 47.79
C GLU A 181 60.30 12.94 49.01
N GLU A 182 60.62 12.36 50.17
CA GLU A 182 61.20 13.08 51.29
C GLU A 182 62.36 12.26 51.86
N ARG A 183 63.55 12.84 51.94
CA ARG A 183 64.78 12.16 52.41
C ARG A 183 65.24 12.76 53.74
N THR A 184 65.40 11.84 54.70
CA THR A 184 66.45 11.82 55.76
C THR A 184 66.59 13.02 56.71
N LYS A 185 66.51 12.71 58.00
CA LYS A 185 67.70 12.76 58.87
C LYS A 185 67.65 11.65 59.93
N GLU A 186 68.83 11.20 60.32
CA GLU A 186 69.09 10.15 61.31
C GLU A 186 68.98 10.69 62.76
N ASP A 187 68.71 9.81 63.72
CA ASP A 187 69.71 9.38 64.72
C ASP A 187 69.16 8.20 65.57
N ASP A 188 70.02 7.20 65.74
CA ASP A 188 70.15 6.16 66.78
C ASP A 188 69.02 5.92 67.81
N ASP A 189 68.59 4.65 67.98
CA ASP A 189 69.15 3.83 69.08
C ASP A 189 68.83 2.31 68.97
N GLU A 190 69.52 1.54 69.81
CA GLU A 190 69.74 0.09 69.76
C GLU A 190 68.54 -0.87 70.04
N HIS A 191 68.73 -2.13 69.59
CA HIS A 191 68.34 -3.43 70.19
C HIS A 191 67.15 -3.54 71.19
N ALA A 192 66.35 -4.61 71.28
CA ALA A 192 66.14 -5.87 70.57
C ALA A 192 65.15 -6.69 71.45
N ASP A 193 64.69 -7.83 70.92
CA ASP A 193 64.17 -9.00 71.65
C ASP A 193 62.83 -8.98 72.44
N SER A 194 61.98 -9.88 71.95
CA SER A 194 61.20 -10.90 72.71
C SER A 194 59.78 -10.59 73.20
N ASP A 195 58.85 -11.31 72.55
CA ASP A 195 57.74 -12.09 73.12
C ASP A 195 57.45 -11.97 74.63
N SER A 196 56.17 -11.75 75.00
CA SER A 196 55.28 -12.84 75.46
C SER A 196 53.95 -12.38 76.09
N ALA A 197 52.94 -13.27 76.02
CA ALA A 197 51.68 -13.37 76.82
C ALA A 197 50.66 -12.19 76.80
N THR A 198 49.37 -12.28 76.45
CA THR A 198 48.23 -13.25 76.61
C THR A 198 47.44 -13.22 77.93
N ASP A 199 46.10 -13.07 77.82
CA ASP A 199 44.97 -13.57 78.65
C ASP A 199 44.72 -12.87 80.04
N LYS A 200 43.62 -12.18 80.39
CA LYS A 200 42.38 -11.63 79.75
C LYS A 200 42.00 -10.28 80.43
N SER A 201 41.49 -9.21 79.81
CA SER A 201 41.50 -8.78 78.39
C SER A 201 42.91 -8.42 77.87
N ASN A 202 43.92 -8.72 78.69
CA ASN A 202 45.23 -9.17 78.24
C ASN A 202 45.11 -10.30 77.19
#